data_AF-A0A7K0YPI2-F1
#
_entry.id   AF-A0A7K0YPI2-F1
#
_cell.length_a   1.000
_cell.length_b   1.000
_cell.length_c   1.000
_cell.angle_alpha   90.00
_cell.angle_beta   90.00
_cell.angle_gamma   90.00
#
_symmetry.space_group_name_H-M   'P 1'
#
loop_
_entity.id
_entity.type
_entity.pdbx_description
1 polymer ?
#
loop_
_entity_poly.entity_id
_entity_poly.type
_entity_poly.pdbx_seq_one_letter_code
_entity_poly.pdbx_strand_id
1 'polypeptide(L)'
;MTSPPRLLTIMGSGETAPTMMKHHRELIARFPGTPKAVVLDTPYGFQENAPELAAKAVEYFRKSVGYNIEIAGLTQIHAADTLVVEQGLSRIRQADYVFAGPGSPTYALRQWTGTTV
;
A
#
# COMPACT_ATOMS: atom_id res chain seq x y z
N MET A 1 5.28 27.02 7.24
CA MET A 1 4.74 26.34 6.05
C MET A 1 3.60 25.45 6.49
N THR A 2 2.43 25.56 5.88
CA THR A 2 1.28 24.69 6.17
C THR A 2 1.57 23.27 5.67
N SER A 3 1.29 22.26 6.49
CA SER A 3 1.38 20.86 6.07
C SER A 3 0.44 20.63 4.87
N PRO A 4 0.85 19.89 3.82
CA PRO A 4 -0.03 19.58 2.71
C PRO A 4 -1.26 18.79 3.20
N PRO A 5 -2.42 18.92 2.51
CA PRO A 5 -3.62 18.19 2.89
C PRO A 5 -3.38 16.67 2.81
N ARG A 6 -3.89 15.92 3.79
CA ARG A 6 -3.92 14.46 3.73
C ARG A 6 -5.03 14.04 2.76
N LEU A 7 -4.68 13.24 1.75
CA LEU A 7 -5.60 12.79 0.71
C LEU A 7 -5.95 11.32 0.89
N LEU A 8 -7.24 11.02 0.82
CA LEU A 8 -7.76 9.67 0.67
C LEU A 8 -8.39 9.56 -0.71
N THR A 9 -7.78 8.76 -1.58
CA THR A 9 -8.31 8.48 -2.92
C THR A 9 -9.03 7.15 -2.90
N ILE A 10 -10.30 7.13 -3.31
CA ILE A 10 -11.11 5.92 -3.41
C ILE A 10 -11.26 5.57 -4.89
N MET A 11 -10.78 4.38 -5.26
CA MET A 11 -10.92 3.84 -6.61
C MET A 11 -12.00 2.76 -6.60
N GLY A 12 -13.03 2.89 -7.43
CA GLY A 12 -14.11 1.90 -7.50
C GLY A 12 -13.67 0.57 -8.14
N SER A 13 -12.79 0.63 -9.14
CA SER A 13 -12.23 -0.56 -9.80
C SER A 13 -11.00 -0.20 -10.64
N GLY A 14 -10.10 -1.17 -10.84
CA GLY A 14 -9.02 -1.04 -11.81
C GLY A 14 -7.83 -0.24 -11.29
N GLU A 15 -7.61 -0.25 -9.99
CA GLU A 15 -6.55 0.42 -9.25
C GLU A 15 -5.14 0.06 -9.73
N THR A 16 -4.94 -1.08 -10.41
CA THR A 16 -3.69 -1.43 -11.12
C THR A 16 -3.87 -1.51 -12.63
N ALA A 17 -4.93 -0.92 -13.19
CA ALA A 17 -5.17 -0.89 -14.62
C ALA A 17 -4.30 0.16 -15.32
N PRO A 18 -3.98 0.00 -16.62
CA PRO A 18 -3.21 0.98 -17.38
C PRO A 18 -3.82 2.39 -17.36
N THR A 19 -5.15 2.50 -17.32
CA THR A 19 -5.88 3.77 -17.26
C THR A 19 -5.66 4.53 -15.94
N MET A 20 -5.25 3.86 -14.87
CA MET A 20 -5.05 4.48 -13.55
C MET A 20 -3.65 5.04 -13.33
N MET A 21 -2.67 4.75 -14.21
CA MET A 21 -1.29 5.17 -13.98
C MET A 21 -1.12 6.70 -13.82
N LYS A 22 -1.92 7.50 -14.53
CA LYS A 22 -1.86 8.96 -14.48
C LYS A 22 -2.26 9.48 -13.10
N HIS A 23 -3.30 8.91 -12.50
CA HIS A 23 -3.77 9.30 -11.18
C HIS A 23 -2.71 8.99 -10.11
N HIS A 24 -2.03 7.85 -10.18
CA HIS A 24 -0.91 7.56 -9.28
C HIS A 24 0.22 8.59 -9.41
N ARG A 25 0.61 8.93 -10.65
CA ARG A 25 1.64 9.96 -10.90
C ARG A 25 1.24 11.32 -10.33
N GLU A 26 0.00 11.74 -10.55
CA GLU A 26 -0.53 13.01 -10.05
C GLU A 26 -0.59 13.06 -8.52
N LEU A 27 -0.92 11.94 -7.86
CA LEU A 27 -0.92 11.86 -6.40
C LEU A 27 0.50 11.91 -5.82
N ILE A 28 1.44 11.17 -6.40
CA ILE A 28 2.84 11.13 -5.96
C ILE A 28 3.52 12.49 -6.19
N ALA A 29 3.25 13.16 -7.32
CA ALA A 29 3.85 14.45 -7.68
C ALA A 29 3.47 15.61 -6.73
N ARG A 30 2.51 15.42 -5.82
CA ARG A 30 2.13 16.42 -4.80
C ARG A 30 3.16 16.56 -3.69
N PHE A 31 4.01 15.55 -3.51
CA PHE A 31 5.03 15.54 -2.48
C PHE A 31 6.36 16.06 -3.05
N PRO A 32 7.12 16.86 -2.27
CA PRO A 32 8.45 17.28 -2.69
C PRO A 32 9.45 16.12 -2.64
N GLY A 33 10.51 16.20 -3.46
CA GLY A 33 11.62 15.23 -3.42
C GLY A 33 11.25 13.85 -3.96
N THR A 34 11.66 12.80 -3.24
CA THR A 34 11.39 11.39 -3.60
C THR A 34 10.52 10.75 -2.52
N PRO A 35 9.19 10.79 -2.69
CA PRO A 35 8.23 10.26 -1.71
C PRO A 35 8.44 8.78 -1.39
N LYS A 36 8.32 8.40 -0.13
CA LYS A 36 8.31 6.98 0.24
C LYS A 36 6.94 6.39 -0.07
N ALA A 37 6.91 5.37 -0.91
CA ALA A 37 5.67 4.70 -1.32
C ALA A 37 5.64 3.27 -0.77
N VAL A 38 4.50 2.84 -0.24
CA VAL A 38 4.30 1.50 0.30
C VAL A 38 3.00 0.86 -0.20
N VAL A 39 3.06 -0.41 -0.61
CA VAL A 39 1.91 -1.28 -0.85
C VAL A 39 1.47 -1.87 0.48
N LEU A 40 0.20 -1.64 0.83
CA LEU A 40 -0.49 -2.35 1.90
C LEU A 40 -1.01 -3.67 1.34
N ASP A 41 -0.34 -4.76 1.70
CA ASP A 41 -0.60 -6.12 1.21
C ASP A 41 -1.59 -6.91 2.07
N THR A 42 -2.05 -6.35 3.18
CA THR A 42 -3.08 -6.94 4.04
C THR A 42 -4.37 -7.31 3.31
N PRO A 43 -4.96 -6.49 2.40
CA PRO A 43 -6.25 -6.81 1.79
C PRO A 43 -6.30 -8.15 1.05
N TYR A 44 -5.17 -8.60 0.50
CA TYR A 44 -5.05 -9.88 -0.21
C TYR A 44 -4.20 -10.90 0.56
N GLY A 45 -3.82 -10.62 1.81
CA GLY A 45 -2.96 -11.48 2.61
C GLY A 45 -3.52 -12.87 2.93
N PHE A 46 -4.83 -13.07 2.78
CA PHE A 46 -5.49 -14.37 2.94
C PHE A 46 -5.32 -15.30 1.74
N GLN A 47 -4.84 -14.79 0.59
CA GLN A 47 -4.68 -15.58 -0.62
C GLN A 47 -3.32 -16.26 -0.63
N GLU A 48 -3.26 -17.50 -1.10
CA GLU A 48 -2.00 -18.26 -1.21
C GLU A 48 -0.99 -17.56 -2.13
N ASN A 49 -1.46 -16.85 -3.14
CA ASN A 49 -0.65 -16.08 -4.08
C ASN A 49 -0.41 -14.63 -3.64
N ALA A 50 -0.60 -14.26 -2.37
CA ALA A 50 -0.34 -12.91 -1.87
C ALA A 50 1.06 -12.37 -2.23
N PRO A 51 2.15 -13.15 -2.16
CA PRO A 51 3.47 -12.69 -2.60
C PRO A 51 3.51 -12.30 -4.08
N GLU A 52 2.80 -13.03 -4.94
CA GLU A 52 2.72 -12.75 -6.37
C GLU A 52 1.90 -11.47 -6.63
N LEU A 53 0.81 -11.25 -5.91
CA LEU A 53 0.01 -10.03 -6.00
C LEU A 53 0.82 -8.80 -5.59
N ALA A 54 1.59 -8.91 -4.50
CA ALA A 54 2.48 -7.84 -4.08
C ALA A 54 3.58 -7.56 -5.12
N ALA A 55 4.20 -8.60 -5.68
CA ALA A 55 5.19 -8.45 -6.74
C ALA A 55 4.60 -7.79 -8.00
N LYS A 56 3.37 -8.15 -8.39
CA LYS A 56 2.66 -7.52 -9.52
C LYS A 56 2.37 -6.04 -9.24
N ALA A 57 2.00 -5.67 -8.02
CA ALA A 57 1.82 -4.28 -7.64
C ALA A 57 3.14 -3.49 -7.75
N VAL A 58 4.23 -4.03 -7.21
CA VAL A 58 5.57 -3.42 -7.34
C VAL A 58 5.96 -3.25 -8.82
N GLU A 59 5.72 -4.28 -9.63
CA GLU A 59 6.04 -4.23 -11.05
C GLU A 59 5.18 -3.23 -11.82
N TYR A 60 3.88 -3.13 -11.51
CA TYR A 60 3.00 -2.11 -12.07
C TYR A 60 3.48 -0.69 -11.74
N PHE A 61 3.82 -0.42 -10.48
CA PHE A 61 4.34 0.89 -10.09
C PHE A 61 5.65 1.20 -10.81
N ARG A 62 6.57 0.22 -10.88
CA ARG A 62 7.86 0.43 -11.54
C ARG A 62 7.74 0.62 -13.06
N LYS A 63 6.97 -0.24 -13.75
CA LYS A 63 6.89 -0.25 -15.23
C LYS A 63 5.86 0.73 -15.77
N SER A 64 4.69 0.82 -15.16
CA SER A 64 3.56 1.62 -15.65
C SER A 64 3.50 2.99 -15.01
N VAL A 65 3.60 3.09 -13.68
CA VAL A 65 3.59 4.39 -12.99
C VAL A 65 4.94 5.10 -13.15
N GLY A 66 6.04 4.34 -13.23
CA GLY A 66 7.40 4.89 -13.27
C GLY A 66 7.90 5.28 -11.88
N TYR A 67 7.45 4.59 -10.83
CA TYR A 67 7.80 4.88 -9.44
C TYR A 67 8.13 3.60 -8.67
N ASN A 68 9.10 3.65 -7.76
CA ASN A 68 9.42 2.51 -6.90
C ASN A 68 8.51 2.50 -5.67
N ILE A 69 8.02 1.32 -5.31
CA ILE A 69 7.16 1.14 -4.14
C ILE A 69 7.63 -0.08 -3.35
N GLU A 70 7.62 0.02 -2.03
CA GLU A 70 7.99 -1.07 -1.13
C GLU A 70 6.76 -1.85 -0.67
N ILE A 71 6.92 -3.12 -0.25
CA ILE A 71 5.82 -3.92 0.30
C ILE A 71 5.81 -3.75 1.82
N ALA A 72 4.65 -3.51 2.43
CA ALA A 72 4.52 -3.42 3.88
C ALA A 72 4.90 -4.74 4.56
N GLY A 73 4.45 -5.88 4.02
CA GLY A 73 4.71 -7.21 4.57
C GLY A 73 3.77 -7.55 5.72
N LEU A 74 2.55 -7.01 5.68
CA LEU A 74 1.53 -7.14 6.73
C LEU A 74 0.35 -7.97 6.23
N THR A 75 0.62 -9.10 5.59
CA THR A 75 -0.41 -10.04 5.11
C THR A 75 -1.26 -10.61 6.25
N GLN A 76 -0.68 -10.75 7.44
CA GLN A 76 -1.35 -11.15 8.68
C GLN A 76 -0.70 -10.40 9.85
N ILE A 77 -1.49 -9.90 10.80
CA ILE A 77 -1.02 -9.11 11.94
C ILE A 77 -1.18 -9.92 13.25
N HIS A 78 -2.37 -10.46 13.53
CA HIS A 78 -2.69 -11.06 14.83
C HIS A 78 -1.89 -12.32 15.21
N ALA A 79 -1.37 -13.04 14.21
CA ALA A 79 -0.60 -14.27 14.42
C ALA A 79 0.79 -14.22 13.77
N ALA A 80 1.25 -13.02 13.41
CA ALA A 80 2.60 -12.82 12.87
C ALA A 80 3.60 -12.52 13.99
N ASP A 81 4.87 -12.74 13.67
CA ASP A 81 6.00 -12.37 14.54
C ASP A 81 6.01 -10.85 14.79
N THR A 82 6.22 -10.43 16.03
CA THR A 82 6.16 -9.02 16.44
C THR A 82 7.18 -8.15 15.72
N LEU A 83 8.39 -8.66 15.44
CA LEU A 83 9.40 -7.91 14.70
C LEU A 83 8.96 -7.67 13.26
N VAL A 84 8.34 -8.66 12.62
CA VAL A 84 7.80 -8.53 11.26
C VAL A 84 6.71 -7.45 11.23
N VAL A 85 5.79 -7.48 12.20
CA VAL A 85 4.72 -6.48 12.30
C VAL A 85 5.30 -5.07 12.50
N GLU A 86 6.22 -4.88 13.44
CA GLU A 86 6.80 -3.53 13.67
C GLU A 86 7.63 -3.02 12.50
N GLN A 87 8.32 -3.90 11.77
CA GLN A 87 9.00 -3.50 10.53
C GLN A 87 8.01 -3.01 9.47
N GLY A 88 6.90 -3.72 9.27
CA GLY A 88 5.86 -3.30 8.34
C GLY A 88 5.17 -2.00 8.77
N LEU A 89 4.84 -1.86 10.05
CA LEU A 89 4.28 -0.63 10.61
C LEU A 89 5.25 0.55 10.48
N SER A 90 6.55 0.33 10.68
CA SER A 90 7.57 1.35 10.46
C SER A 90 7.60 1.84 9.01
N ARG A 91 7.47 0.94 8.02
CA ARG A 91 7.39 1.33 6.59
C ARG A 91 6.17 2.21 6.34
N ILE A 92 5.00 1.84 6.88
CA ILE A 92 3.76 2.62 6.75
C ILE A 92 3.90 4.00 7.41
N ARG A 93 4.44 4.07 8.63
CA ARG A 93 4.64 5.35 9.34
C ARG A 93 5.56 6.31 8.59
N GLN A 94 6.51 5.79 7.83
CA GLN A 94 7.44 6.57 7.02
C GLN A 94 6.94 6.87 5.61
N ALA A 95 5.82 6.29 5.18
CA ALA A 95 5.32 6.44 3.82
C ALA A 95 4.63 7.79 3.64
N ASP A 96 4.93 8.43 2.51
CA ASP A 96 4.19 9.59 1.99
C ASP A 96 2.98 9.14 1.18
N TYR A 97 3.11 7.97 0.53
CA TYR A 97 2.08 7.39 -0.33
C TYR A 97 1.81 5.93 0.06
N VAL A 98 0.56 5.60 0.36
CA VAL A 98 0.15 4.23 0.67
C VAL A 98 -0.86 3.76 -0.38
N PHE A 99 -0.60 2.61 -0.97
CA PHE A 99 -1.48 1.95 -1.92
C PHE A 99 -2.03 0.65 -1.32
N ALA A 100 -3.34 0.60 -1.07
CA ALA A 100 -4.01 -0.64 -0.75
C ALA A 100 -4.40 -1.35 -2.05
N GLY A 101 -3.83 -2.54 -2.28
CA GLY A 101 -4.13 -3.34 -3.47
C GLY A 101 -5.51 -4.01 -3.41
N PRO A 102 -5.89 -4.73 -4.49
CA PRO A 102 -7.15 -5.45 -4.59
C PRO A 102 -7.30 -6.46 -3.46
N GLY A 103 -8.50 -6.76 -3.00
CA GLY A 103 -8.69 -7.85 -2.05
C GLY A 103 -9.97 -7.75 -1.26
N SER A 104 -9.92 -8.25 -0.03
CA SER A 104 -11.07 -8.29 0.87
C SER A 104 -10.96 -7.17 1.91
N PRO A 105 -11.84 -6.14 1.83
CA PRO A 105 -11.94 -5.12 2.87
C PRO A 105 -12.25 -5.73 4.24
N THR A 106 -13.05 -6.80 4.28
CA THR A 106 -13.40 -7.51 5.50
C THR A 106 -12.19 -8.20 6.12
N TYR A 107 -11.34 -8.84 5.31
CA TYR A 107 -10.12 -9.46 5.84
C TYR A 107 -9.14 -8.40 6.34
N ALA A 108 -8.91 -7.33 5.56
CA ALA A 108 -8.09 -6.20 6.01
C ALA A 108 -8.59 -5.67 7.36
N LEU A 109 -9.88 -5.35 7.46
CA LEU A 109 -10.46 -4.84 8.69
C LEU A 109 -10.26 -5.79 9.87
N ARG A 110 -10.43 -7.11 9.68
CA ARG A 110 -10.18 -8.10 10.75
C ARG A 110 -8.72 -8.10 11.22
N GLN A 111 -7.76 -7.94 10.32
CA GLN A 111 -6.33 -7.87 10.67
C GLN A 111 -5.98 -6.58 11.42
N TRP A 112 -6.59 -5.44 11.04
CA TRP A 112 -6.28 -4.14 11.63
C TRP A 112 -7.07 -3.83 12.90
N THR A 113 -8.27 -4.39 13.07
CA THR A 113 -9.12 -4.16 14.25
C THR A 113 -8.44 -4.70 15.51
N GLY A 114 -8.41 -3.88 16.57
CA GLY A 114 -7.80 -4.25 17.84
C GLY A 114 -6.27 -4.10 17.87
N THR A 115 -5.67 -3.62 16.76
CA THR A 115 -4.27 -3.18 16.75
C THR A 115 -4.17 -1.75 17.29
N THR A 116 -2.96 -1.30 17.61
CA THR A 116 -2.71 0.06 18.14
C THR A 116 -2.73 1.16 17.06
N VAL A 117 -3.13 0.84 15.83
CA VAL A 117 -3.17 1.72 14.66
C VAL A 117 -4.61 2.02 14.26
#